data_AF-A0AB36ZBY4-F1
#
_entry.id   AF-A0AB36ZBY4-F1
#
_cell.length_a   1.000
_cell.length_b   1.000
_cell.length_c   1.000
_cell.angle_alpha   90.00
_cell.angle_beta   90.00
_cell.angle_gamma   90.00
#
_symmetry.space_group_name_H-M   'P 1'
#
loop_
_entity.id
_entity.type
_entity.pdbx_description
1 polymer ?
#
loop_
_entity_poly.entity_id
_entity_poly.type
_entity_poly.pdbx_seq_one_letter_code
_entity_poly.pdbx_strand_id
1 'polypeptide(L)'
;MSTTGPVLGYGTNGFADHTLDDALTVIHAAGYRAVALTLGHPHLDPFAADWRERTLALRSRLDELGLRVVVETGARYLLDPFAKHRPTLVDEEAGPRVRFLERAIEIAALLGADAVSLWSGIVPAGADAAAAWRLLVERMRGVVATAERHGVRLAVEPEPGMLVETVADALLLRRELGDPESVGLTVDLGHCVVVEPDGVVGALRSAGDLLLNVQVDDMLPERHEHLELGTGSLDLAAAFATLAEIGYRGIAAVELPRHSHDAPRLAVASLAAMEEALGGASSHAEHPWTAAARAAVLERPTRIERFFPAAGREAGREPLRPAEDPHGLVHGTHDDAARAALVQAAAQALGDDDLAALLLRLYRGGDGAERRGVLAGLNALGDPGPATTLAGLELTADALRANDTRLVAAAMGSFARRHLDAHAWRHGVLKLVFLGVPLAAVAGLEERSDAELRAMAGRFADERRAAGRPLPDDLAVLLPS
;
A
#
# COMPACT_ATOMS: atom_id res chain seq x y z
N MET A 1 14.11 -11.78 16.87
CA MET A 1 14.62 -11.58 15.50
C MET A 1 14.43 -10.11 15.20
N SER A 2 15.51 -9.38 14.92
CA SER A 2 15.42 -7.93 14.61
C SER A 2 14.67 -7.77 13.30
N THR A 3 13.47 -7.20 13.33
CA THR A 3 12.67 -6.93 12.13
C THR A 3 13.35 -5.84 11.32
N THR A 4 13.56 -6.09 10.02
CA THR A 4 14.32 -5.22 9.10
C THR A 4 13.47 -4.12 8.44
N GLY A 5 12.37 -3.70 9.08
CA GLY A 5 11.38 -2.78 8.49
C GLY A 5 10.68 -1.88 9.54
N PRO A 6 9.69 -1.08 9.12
CA PRO A 6 8.89 -0.25 10.02
C PRO A 6 8.20 -1.05 11.12
N VAL A 7 7.87 -0.38 12.22
CA VAL A 7 6.98 -0.93 13.24
C VAL A 7 5.54 -0.64 12.85
N LEU A 8 4.76 -1.68 12.61
CA LEU A 8 3.37 -1.55 12.20
C LEU A 8 2.51 -1.10 13.39
N GLY A 9 1.67 -0.10 13.14
CA GLY A 9 0.70 0.42 14.10
C GLY A 9 -0.68 0.64 13.50
N TYR A 10 -1.59 1.10 14.36
CA TYR A 10 -2.95 1.48 13.98
C TYR A 10 -3.34 2.79 14.69
N GLY A 11 -4.03 3.65 13.96
CA GLY A 11 -4.52 4.95 14.41
C GLY A 11 -5.77 4.82 15.28
N THR A 12 -5.73 5.39 16.47
CA THR A 12 -6.90 5.43 17.36
C THR A 12 -8.05 6.25 16.78
N ASN A 13 -7.82 7.11 15.79
CA ASN A 13 -8.90 7.77 15.03
C ASN A 13 -9.87 6.77 14.37
N GLY A 14 -9.41 5.56 14.04
CA GLY A 14 -10.23 4.47 13.52
C GLY A 14 -10.94 3.67 14.61
N PHE A 15 -10.79 4.00 15.89
CA PHE A 15 -11.41 3.31 17.04
C PHE A 15 -12.28 4.25 17.89
N ALA A 16 -12.87 5.29 17.30
CA ALA A 16 -13.63 6.31 18.05
C ALA A 16 -14.92 5.80 18.74
N ASP A 17 -15.35 4.57 18.45
CA ASP A 17 -16.48 3.91 19.13
C ASP A 17 -16.05 3.02 20.32
N HIS A 18 -14.74 2.95 20.60
CA HIS A 18 -14.17 2.17 21.71
C HIS A 18 -13.64 3.09 22.81
N THR A 19 -13.54 2.56 24.04
CA THR A 19 -12.68 3.19 25.04
C THR A 19 -11.22 3.07 24.61
N LEU A 20 -10.33 3.93 25.13
CA LEU A 20 -8.91 3.85 24.78
C LEU A 20 -8.29 2.50 25.17
N ASP A 21 -8.67 1.93 26.33
CA ASP A 21 -8.11 0.65 26.78
C ASP A 21 -8.60 -0.53 25.92
N ASP A 22 -9.87 -0.53 25.51
CA ASP A 22 -10.40 -1.53 24.59
C ASP A 22 -9.74 -1.42 23.21
N ALA A 23 -9.58 -0.20 22.68
CA ALA A 23 -8.90 0.05 21.42
C ALA A 23 -7.46 -0.50 21.44
N LEU A 24 -6.68 -0.19 22.49
CA LEU A 24 -5.31 -0.69 22.64
C LEU A 24 -5.26 -2.21 22.77
N THR A 25 -6.23 -2.81 23.46
CA THR A 25 -6.35 -4.27 23.60
C THR A 25 -6.61 -4.92 22.25
N VAL A 26 -7.53 -4.39 21.44
CA VAL A 26 -7.82 -4.91 20.09
C VAL A 26 -6.61 -4.73 19.17
N ILE A 27 -5.99 -3.55 19.17
CA ILE A 27 -4.79 -3.25 18.35
C ILE A 27 -3.65 -4.22 18.68
N HIS A 28 -3.35 -4.42 19.97
CA HIS A 28 -2.33 -5.37 20.40
C HIS A 28 -2.68 -6.81 20.00
N ALA A 29 -3.93 -7.23 20.22
CA ALA A 29 -4.42 -8.58 19.91
C ALA A 29 -4.40 -8.88 18.40
N ALA A 30 -4.64 -7.88 17.54
CA ALA A 30 -4.54 -8.02 16.10
C ALA A 30 -3.09 -8.31 15.65
N GLY A 31 -2.09 -7.86 16.41
CA GLY A 31 -0.67 -8.11 16.12
C GLY A 31 0.20 -6.86 16.02
N TYR A 32 -0.39 -5.67 16.11
CA TYR A 32 0.34 -4.41 16.06
C TYR A 32 1.33 -4.23 17.21
N ARG A 33 2.38 -3.44 16.96
CA ARG A 33 3.43 -3.10 17.94
C ARG A 33 3.61 -1.59 18.11
N ALA A 34 2.72 -0.81 17.53
CA ALA A 34 2.65 0.63 17.69
C ALA A 34 1.20 1.12 17.65
N VAL A 35 0.99 2.33 18.16
CA VAL A 35 -0.28 3.04 18.08
C VAL A 35 -0.05 4.48 17.63
N ALA A 36 -0.88 4.98 16.73
CA ALA A 36 -1.00 6.40 16.44
C ALA A 36 -2.12 6.98 17.32
N LEU A 37 -1.72 7.68 18.38
CA LEU A 37 -2.65 8.21 19.38
C LEU A 37 -3.16 9.58 18.94
N THR A 38 -4.41 9.64 18.55
CA THR A 38 -5.11 10.88 18.23
C THR A 38 -5.60 11.52 19.53
N LEU A 39 -5.05 12.67 19.90
CA LEU A 39 -5.46 13.39 21.10
C LEU A 39 -6.83 14.03 20.90
N GLY A 40 -7.70 13.85 21.90
CA GLY A 40 -9.08 14.33 21.90
C GLY A 40 -10.07 13.23 22.25
N HIS A 41 -11.30 13.39 21.79
CA HIS A 41 -12.42 12.50 22.08
C HIS A 41 -12.45 11.30 21.11
N PRO A 42 -12.76 10.07 21.58
CA PRO A 42 -13.14 9.70 22.96
C PRO A 42 -11.95 9.37 23.86
N HIS A 43 -10.72 9.43 23.35
CA HIS A 43 -9.55 8.85 23.98
C HIS A 43 -8.93 9.73 25.06
N LEU A 44 -7.91 10.53 24.72
CA LEU A 44 -7.16 11.34 25.68
C LEU A 44 -7.43 12.82 25.41
N ASP A 45 -8.31 13.42 26.20
CA ASP A 45 -8.56 14.85 26.17
C ASP A 45 -7.34 15.61 26.74
N PRO A 46 -6.61 16.38 25.91
CA PRO A 46 -5.44 17.11 26.35
C PRO A 46 -5.76 18.26 27.29
N PHE A 47 -7.02 18.70 27.42
CA PHE A 47 -7.44 19.82 28.24
C PHE A 47 -8.10 19.43 29.57
N ALA A 48 -8.35 18.14 29.79
CA ALA A 48 -8.89 17.64 31.04
C ALA A 48 -7.98 17.99 32.22
N ALA A 49 -8.55 18.29 33.39
CA ALA A 49 -7.77 18.70 34.57
C ALA A 49 -6.75 17.63 35.02
N ASP A 50 -7.08 16.36 34.78
CA ASP A 50 -6.31 15.16 35.12
C ASP A 50 -5.49 14.61 33.93
N TRP A 51 -5.35 15.37 32.83
CA TRP A 51 -4.66 14.91 31.60
C TRP A 51 -3.32 14.24 31.90
N ARG A 52 -2.53 14.81 32.84
CA ARG A 52 -1.19 14.32 33.18
C ARG A 52 -1.23 12.96 33.86
N GLU A 53 -2.17 12.73 34.78
CA GLU A 53 -2.37 11.44 35.43
C GLU A 53 -2.79 10.39 34.40
N ARG A 54 -3.75 10.75 33.54
CA ARG A 54 -4.22 9.89 32.44
C ARG A 54 -3.09 9.54 31.46
N THR A 55 -2.22 10.49 31.12
CA THR A 55 -1.04 10.24 30.28
C THR A 55 -0.05 9.28 30.93
N LEU A 56 0.20 9.39 32.24
CA LEU A 56 1.08 8.46 32.95
C LEU A 56 0.48 7.05 33.05
N ALA A 57 -0.83 6.95 33.27
CA ALA A 57 -1.53 5.66 33.23
C ALA A 57 -1.47 5.03 31.83
N LEU A 58 -1.67 5.84 30.78
CA LEU A 58 -1.52 5.41 29.40
C LEU A 58 -0.09 4.95 29.10
N ARG A 59 0.93 5.67 29.59
CA ARG A 59 2.33 5.26 29.45
C ARG A 59 2.56 3.86 30.00
N SER A 60 2.13 3.60 31.24
CA SER A 60 2.24 2.27 31.86
C SER A 60 1.53 1.21 31.02
N ARG A 61 0.33 1.52 30.49
CA ARG A 61 -0.43 0.59 29.66
C ARG A 61 0.26 0.26 28.34
N LEU A 62 0.85 1.26 27.67
CA LEU A 62 1.63 1.05 26.45
C LEU A 62 2.87 0.21 26.72
N ASP A 63 3.57 0.44 27.84
CA ASP A 63 4.73 -0.36 28.26
C ASP A 63 4.34 -1.82 28.54
N GLU A 64 3.21 -2.08 29.21
CA GLU A 64 2.67 -3.43 29.45
C GLU A 64 2.35 -4.18 28.14
N LEU A 65 1.80 -3.48 27.16
CA LEU A 65 1.45 -4.05 25.85
C LEU A 65 2.64 -4.09 24.87
N GLY A 66 3.77 -3.46 25.22
CA GLY A 66 4.93 -3.31 24.35
C GLY A 66 4.64 -2.50 23.09
N LEU A 67 3.77 -1.48 23.18
CA LEU A 67 3.40 -0.62 22.06
C LEU A 67 4.25 0.65 22.02
N ARG A 68 4.89 0.91 20.87
CA ARG A 68 5.43 2.26 20.56
C ARG A 68 4.28 3.23 20.27
N VAL A 69 4.53 4.53 20.34
CA VAL A 69 3.49 5.54 20.11
C VAL A 69 3.98 6.73 19.31
N VAL A 70 3.16 7.18 18.38
CA VAL A 70 3.22 8.53 17.81
C VAL A 70 1.97 9.30 18.26
N VAL A 71 2.10 10.61 18.47
CA VAL A 71 0.97 11.47 18.87
C VAL A 71 0.46 12.21 17.65
N GLU A 72 -0.85 12.15 17.40
CA GLU A 72 -1.52 12.87 16.31
C GLU A 72 -2.40 13.99 16.83
N THR A 73 -2.49 15.07 16.06
CA THR A 73 -3.19 16.31 16.43
C THR A 73 -4.38 16.63 15.52
N GLY A 74 -4.96 15.60 14.90
CA GLY A 74 -6.05 15.67 13.90
C GLY A 74 -7.49 15.54 14.41
N ALA A 75 -7.76 15.74 15.71
CA ALA A 75 -9.13 15.62 16.22
C ALA A 75 -10.07 16.71 15.66
N ARG A 76 -11.22 16.29 15.13
CA ARG A 76 -12.13 17.12 14.32
C ARG A 76 -12.72 18.33 15.04
N TYR A 77 -13.23 18.17 16.26
CA TYR A 77 -13.98 19.23 16.95
C TYR A 77 -13.39 19.55 18.34
N LEU A 78 -12.10 19.31 18.50
CA LEU A 78 -11.44 19.43 19.80
C LEU A 78 -11.32 20.90 20.27
N LEU A 79 -11.02 21.81 19.35
CA LEU A 79 -10.80 23.22 19.67
C LEU A 79 -12.04 24.09 19.41
N ASP A 80 -12.91 23.67 18.51
CA ASP A 80 -14.18 24.31 18.19
C ASP A 80 -15.26 23.23 17.93
N PRO A 81 -16.40 23.28 18.63
CA PRO A 81 -17.47 22.28 18.47
C PRO A 81 -18.26 22.42 17.16
N PHE A 82 -18.13 23.54 16.44
CA PHE A 82 -18.85 23.84 15.20
C PHE A 82 -17.96 23.78 13.97
N ALA A 83 -16.69 24.17 14.11
CA ALA A 83 -15.75 24.27 13.00
C ALA A 83 -14.69 23.15 13.06
N LYS A 84 -14.79 22.20 12.12
CA LYS A 84 -13.82 21.11 12.00
C LYS A 84 -12.39 21.66 11.93
N HIS A 85 -11.50 21.14 12.78
CA HIS A 85 -10.06 21.42 12.87
C HIS A 85 -9.67 22.85 13.28
N ARG A 86 -10.62 23.79 13.34
CA ARG A 86 -10.33 25.21 13.59
C ARG A 86 -10.21 25.51 15.09
N PRO A 87 -9.39 26.52 15.46
CA PRO A 87 -8.43 27.21 14.61
C PRO A 87 -7.21 26.33 14.28
N THR A 88 -6.52 26.69 13.20
CA THR A 88 -5.34 26.02 12.63
C THR A 88 -4.12 26.95 12.69
N LEU A 89 -2.94 26.50 12.23
CA LEU A 89 -1.73 27.33 12.24
C LEU A 89 -1.73 28.44 11.19
N VAL A 90 -2.70 28.45 10.27
CA VAL A 90 -2.85 29.47 9.21
C VAL A 90 -3.95 30.49 9.50
N ASP A 91 -4.74 30.32 10.56
CA ASP A 91 -5.78 31.27 10.97
C ASP A 91 -5.17 32.51 11.65
N GLU A 92 -5.80 33.68 11.55
CA GLU A 92 -5.31 34.88 12.26
C GLU A 92 -5.24 34.66 13.78
N GLU A 93 -6.26 34.03 14.36
CA GLU A 93 -6.37 33.73 15.80
C GLU A 93 -6.03 32.27 16.11
N ALA A 94 -4.76 31.88 15.94
CA ALA A 94 -4.28 30.51 16.14
C ALA A 94 -3.91 30.14 17.60
N GLY A 95 -4.14 31.03 18.57
CA GLY A 95 -3.73 30.84 19.96
C GLY A 95 -4.15 29.49 20.59
N PRO A 96 -5.40 29.04 20.44
CA PRO A 96 -5.84 27.71 20.89
C PRO A 96 -5.08 26.55 20.24
N ARG A 97 -4.76 26.64 18.93
CA ARG A 97 -4.00 25.62 18.21
C ARG A 97 -2.57 25.51 18.73
N VAL A 98 -1.90 26.64 18.95
CA VAL A 98 -0.53 26.66 19.48
C VAL A 98 -0.51 26.02 20.88
N ARG A 99 -1.43 26.40 21.78
CA ARG A 99 -1.52 25.78 23.11
C ARG A 99 -1.81 24.27 23.05
N PHE A 100 -2.62 23.84 22.09
CA PHE A 100 -2.86 22.41 21.88
C PHE A 100 -1.58 21.68 21.46
N LEU A 101 -0.83 22.21 20.50
CA LEU A 101 0.43 21.60 20.06
C LEU A 101 1.48 21.57 21.17
N GLU A 102 1.60 22.63 21.98
CA GLU A 102 2.46 22.65 23.16
C GLU A 102 2.06 21.56 24.17
N ARG A 103 0.76 21.39 24.44
CA ARG A 103 0.26 20.30 25.29
C ARG A 103 0.50 18.92 24.68
N ALA A 104 0.37 18.78 23.36
CA ALA A 104 0.67 17.53 22.66
C ALA A 104 2.15 17.16 22.78
N ILE A 105 3.06 18.13 22.73
CA ILE A 105 4.49 17.95 23.00
C ILE A 105 4.73 17.47 24.43
N GLU A 106 4.10 18.09 25.43
CA GLU A 106 4.21 17.65 26.83
C GLU A 106 3.73 16.20 27.02
N ILE A 107 2.59 15.85 26.39
CA ILE A 107 2.04 14.49 26.42
C ILE A 107 3.00 13.51 25.73
N ALA A 108 3.49 13.85 24.54
CA ALA A 108 4.45 13.04 23.80
C ALA A 108 5.73 12.77 24.61
N ALA A 109 6.25 13.77 25.32
CA ALA A 109 7.41 13.62 26.20
C ALA A 109 7.16 12.62 27.34
N LEU A 110 5.97 12.66 27.97
CA LEU A 110 5.60 11.72 29.03
C LEU A 110 5.40 10.29 28.49
N LEU A 111 4.81 10.18 27.31
CA LEU A 111 4.61 8.89 26.63
C LEU A 111 5.91 8.30 26.09
N GLY A 112 6.96 9.11 25.90
CA GLY A 112 8.14 8.69 25.15
C GLY A 112 7.82 8.44 23.68
N ALA A 113 6.93 9.26 23.10
CA ALA A 113 6.47 9.10 21.73
C ALA A 113 7.59 9.36 20.72
N ASP A 114 7.54 8.64 19.60
CA ASP A 114 8.53 8.78 18.53
C ASP A 114 8.49 10.17 17.88
N ALA A 115 7.29 10.73 17.71
CA ALA A 115 7.05 12.07 17.18
C ALA A 115 5.66 12.60 17.56
N VAL A 116 5.43 13.89 17.28
CA VAL A 116 4.11 14.53 17.22
C VAL A 116 3.81 14.88 15.75
N SER A 117 2.80 14.25 15.16
CA SER A 117 2.30 14.58 13.81
C SER A 117 1.39 15.81 13.86
N LEU A 118 1.64 16.77 12.96
CA LEU A 118 0.87 18.01 12.84
C LEU A 118 0.83 18.51 11.39
N TRP A 119 -0.25 19.22 11.06
CA TRP A 119 -0.51 19.80 9.74
C TRP A 119 -0.73 21.33 9.83
N SER A 120 -0.64 22.01 8.69
CA SER A 120 -0.68 23.49 8.60
C SER A 120 -2.10 24.07 8.75
N GLY A 121 -3.06 23.49 8.02
CA GLY A 121 -4.43 23.94 7.92
C GLY A 121 -4.76 24.52 6.53
N ILE A 122 -6.06 24.66 6.27
CA ILE A 122 -6.61 25.22 5.03
C ILE A 122 -6.63 26.75 5.13
N VAL A 123 -6.08 27.43 4.12
CA VAL A 123 -6.11 28.90 4.04
C VAL A 123 -7.58 29.39 4.04
N PRO A 124 -7.97 30.27 4.97
CA PRO A 124 -9.33 30.81 5.00
C PRO A 124 -9.74 31.45 3.66
N ALA A 125 -11.00 31.31 3.28
CA ALA A 125 -11.51 31.89 2.05
C ALA A 125 -11.29 33.41 2.02
N GLY A 126 -10.63 33.92 0.97
CA GLY A 126 -10.30 35.34 0.81
C GLY A 126 -9.04 35.80 1.54
N ALA A 127 -8.35 34.92 2.28
CA ALA A 127 -7.05 35.24 2.88
C ALA A 127 -5.91 35.10 1.84
N ASP A 128 -4.84 35.89 2.03
CA ASP A 128 -3.62 35.79 1.23
C ASP A 128 -2.77 34.59 1.67
N ALA A 129 -2.49 33.66 0.76
CA ALA A 129 -1.67 32.48 1.02
C ALA A 129 -0.25 32.85 1.47
N ALA A 130 0.33 33.94 0.96
CA ALA A 130 1.66 34.38 1.38
C ALA A 130 1.64 34.92 2.83
N ALA A 131 0.56 35.59 3.24
CA ALA A 131 0.35 36.00 4.62
C ALA A 131 0.15 34.79 5.54
N ALA A 132 -0.67 33.82 5.13
CA ALA A 132 -0.87 32.56 5.85
C ALA A 132 0.45 31.78 6.02
N TRP A 133 1.30 31.76 5.00
CA TRP A 133 2.63 31.13 5.06
C TRP A 133 3.55 31.81 6.08
N ARG A 134 3.59 33.16 6.09
CA ARG A 134 4.37 33.90 7.10
C ARG A 134 3.91 33.59 8.52
N LEU A 135 2.60 33.53 8.75
CA LEU A 135 2.02 33.18 10.05
C LEU A 135 2.36 31.74 10.47
N LEU A 136 2.27 30.78 9.53
CA LEU A 136 2.66 29.39 9.76
C LEU A 136 4.11 29.28 10.21
N VAL A 137 5.04 29.88 9.46
CA VAL A 137 6.48 29.87 9.78
C VAL A 137 6.75 30.51 11.14
N GLU A 138 6.17 31.68 11.42
CA GLU A 138 6.34 32.36 12.71
C GLU A 138 5.90 31.49 13.89
N ARG A 139 4.71 30.88 13.80
CA ARG A 139 4.15 30.05 14.87
C ARG A 139 4.92 28.75 15.03
N MET A 140 5.31 28.13 13.93
CA MET A 140 6.12 26.91 13.95
C MET A 140 7.46 27.13 14.66
N ARG A 141 8.10 28.31 14.56
CA ARG A 141 9.31 28.60 15.36
C ARG A 141 9.08 28.46 16.86
N GLY A 142 7.93 28.93 17.36
CA GLY A 142 7.55 28.76 18.77
C GLY A 142 7.30 27.29 19.15
N VAL A 143 6.58 26.56 18.30
CA VAL A 143 6.29 25.13 18.52
C VAL A 143 7.57 24.29 18.49
N VAL A 144 8.48 24.55 17.55
CA VAL A 144 9.82 23.91 17.47
C VAL A 144 10.62 24.17 18.74
N ALA A 145 10.70 25.42 19.18
CA ALA A 145 11.42 25.75 20.41
C ALA A 145 10.84 25.01 21.63
N THR A 146 9.52 24.76 21.67
CA THR A 146 8.89 23.94 22.71
C THR A 146 9.26 22.46 22.57
N ALA A 147 9.19 21.91 21.35
CA ALA A 147 9.57 20.52 21.08
C ALA A 147 11.02 20.22 21.50
N GLU A 148 11.96 21.11 21.18
CA GLU A 148 13.38 20.97 21.55
C GLU A 148 13.61 21.00 23.06
N ARG A 149 12.92 21.88 23.80
CA ARG A 149 13.00 21.91 25.28
C ARG A 149 12.53 20.60 25.92
N HIS A 150 11.61 19.90 25.26
CA HIS A 150 11.06 18.63 25.74
C HIS A 150 11.75 17.40 25.11
N GLY A 151 12.71 17.59 24.20
CA GLY A 151 13.36 16.49 23.48
C GLY A 151 12.41 15.70 22.56
N VAL A 152 11.36 16.35 22.05
CA VAL A 152 10.34 15.75 21.19
C VAL A 152 10.60 16.14 19.74
N ARG A 153 10.36 15.21 18.81
CA ARG A 153 10.41 15.47 17.37
C ARG A 153 9.02 15.81 16.83
N LEU A 154 8.96 16.77 15.90
CA LEU A 154 7.76 17.17 15.19
C LEU A 154 7.80 16.59 13.78
N ALA A 155 6.70 15.97 13.36
CA ALA A 155 6.51 15.43 12.03
C ALA A 155 5.45 16.27 11.32
N VAL A 156 5.87 17.08 10.33
CA VAL A 156 4.94 17.88 9.52
C VAL A 156 4.30 16.97 8.48
N GLU A 157 2.99 16.93 8.50
CA GLU A 157 2.16 16.17 7.56
C GLU A 157 1.67 17.10 6.44
N PRO A 158 2.03 16.83 5.17
CA PRO A 158 1.36 17.41 4.02
C PRO A 158 -0.04 16.79 3.86
N GLU A 159 -1.05 17.64 3.65
CA GLU A 159 -2.45 17.19 3.54
C GLU A 159 -3.15 17.86 2.33
N PRO A 160 -3.91 17.09 1.51
CA PRO A 160 -4.64 17.63 0.37
C PRO A 160 -5.54 18.82 0.72
N GLY A 161 -5.40 19.91 -0.03
CA GLY A 161 -6.14 21.16 0.16
C GLY A 161 -5.63 22.07 1.29
N MET A 162 -4.55 21.70 2.00
CA MET A 162 -3.92 22.56 3.01
C MET A 162 -2.82 23.46 2.42
N LEU A 163 -2.35 24.43 3.21
CA LEU A 163 -1.26 25.32 2.79
C LEU A 163 0.07 24.58 2.57
N VAL A 164 0.33 23.54 3.36
CA VAL A 164 1.40 22.57 3.11
C VAL A 164 0.72 21.33 2.57
N GLU A 165 0.73 21.19 1.24
CA GLU A 165 -0.04 20.15 0.54
C GLU A 165 0.85 18.97 0.13
N THR A 166 2.11 19.24 -0.22
CA THR A 166 3.07 18.22 -0.68
C THR A 166 4.29 18.08 0.22
N VAL A 167 5.04 16.99 0.07
CA VAL A 167 6.36 16.77 0.68
C VAL A 167 7.32 17.90 0.31
N ALA A 168 7.24 18.42 -0.91
CA ALA A 168 8.05 19.57 -1.33
C ALA A 168 7.75 20.83 -0.52
N ASP A 169 6.48 21.08 -0.19
CA ASP A 169 6.05 22.20 0.66
C ASP A 169 6.52 22.01 2.11
N ALA A 170 6.42 20.79 2.65
CA ALA A 170 6.91 20.49 4.00
C ALA A 170 8.44 20.67 4.11
N LEU A 171 9.19 20.25 3.08
CA LEU A 171 10.63 20.51 2.98
C LEU A 171 10.95 22.01 2.84
N LEU A 172 10.11 22.77 2.14
CA LEU A 172 10.25 24.23 2.08
C LEU A 172 10.01 24.88 3.44
N LEU A 173 8.95 24.49 4.15
CA LEU A 173 8.68 24.96 5.51
C LEU A 173 9.85 24.67 6.43
N ARG A 174 10.41 23.45 6.39
CA ARG A 174 11.58 23.07 7.19
C ARG A 174 12.79 23.97 6.91
N ARG A 175 13.07 24.29 5.64
CA ARG A 175 14.15 25.21 5.26
C ARG A 175 13.92 26.63 5.80
N GLU A 176 12.70 27.14 5.72
CA GLU A 176 12.32 28.47 6.26
C GLU A 176 12.40 28.56 7.80
N LEU A 177 12.31 27.41 8.47
CA LEU A 177 12.54 27.26 9.91
C LEU A 177 14.03 27.16 10.27
N GLY A 178 14.93 27.08 9.27
CA GLY A 178 16.37 26.95 9.48
C GLY A 178 16.85 25.50 9.63
N ASP A 179 16.14 24.55 9.04
CA ASP A 179 16.48 23.11 9.02
C ASP A 179 16.72 22.47 10.40
N PRO A 180 15.85 22.70 11.40
CA PRO A 180 16.02 22.13 12.75
C PRO A 180 16.02 20.60 12.72
N GLU A 181 16.88 19.97 13.52
CA GLU A 181 16.97 18.50 13.65
C GLU A 181 15.70 17.89 14.26
N SER A 182 14.98 18.69 15.07
CA SER A 182 13.73 18.30 15.73
C SER A 182 12.53 18.24 14.78
N VAL A 183 12.66 18.68 13.53
CA VAL A 183 11.56 18.68 12.55
C VAL A 183 11.86 17.75 11.39
N GLY A 184 10.97 16.77 11.22
CA GLY A 184 10.88 15.90 10.05
C GLY A 184 9.46 15.87 9.49
N LEU A 185 9.11 14.79 8.81
CA LEU A 185 7.86 14.65 8.07
C LEU A 185 7.05 13.45 8.55
N THR A 186 5.73 13.63 8.53
CA THR A 186 4.77 12.51 8.37
C THR A 186 4.45 12.41 6.89
N VAL A 187 4.53 11.20 6.32
CA VAL A 187 4.01 10.95 4.97
C VAL A 187 2.82 10.02 5.09
N ASP A 188 1.65 10.52 4.71
CA ASP A 188 0.46 9.72 4.48
C ASP A 188 0.54 9.11 3.07
N LEU A 189 0.51 7.79 2.99
CA LEU A 189 0.66 7.06 1.73
C LEU A 189 -0.53 7.29 0.78
N GLY A 190 -1.74 7.44 1.32
CA GLY A 190 -2.95 7.70 0.56
C GLY A 190 -2.97 9.11 -0.01
N HIS A 191 -2.55 10.12 0.76
CA HIS A 191 -2.40 11.50 0.27
C HIS A 191 -1.49 11.57 -0.96
N CYS A 192 -0.46 10.72 -1.02
CA CYS A 192 0.45 10.66 -2.16
C CYS A 192 -0.26 10.28 -3.48
N VAL A 193 -1.37 9.55 -3.44
CA VAL A 193 -2.19 9.22 -4.61
C VAL A 193 -2.92 10.46 -5.14
N VAL A 194 -3.21 11.42 -4.27
CA VAL A 194 -4.03 12.59 -4.57
C VAL A 194 -3.19 13.76 -5.07
N VAL A 195 -2.09 14.08 -4.38
CA VAL A 195 -1.37 15.36 -4.56
C VAL A 195 0.11 15.24 -4.92
N GLU A 196 0.74 14.08 -4.73
CA GLU A 196 2.18 13.95 -4.99
C GLU A 196 2.47 13.67 -6.47
N PRO A 197 3.24 14.53 -7.16
CA PRO A 197 3.44 14.42 -8.61
C PRO A 197 4.20 13.15 -9.01
N ASP A 198 5.12 12.70 -8.15
CA ASP A 198 5.91 11.48 -8.35
C ASP A 198 5.34 10.28 -7.56
N GLY A 199 4.10 10.42 -7.07
CA GLY A 199 3.40 9.44 -6.25
C GLY A 199 4.13 9.07 -4.96
N VAL A 200 3.69 7.95 -4.37
CA VAL A 200 4.19 7.50 -3.05
C VAL A 200 5.69 7.23 -3.02
N VAL A 201 6.26 6.68 -4.10
CA VAL A 201 7.69 6.36 -4.17
C VAL A 201 8.54 7.63 -4.20
N GLY A 202 8.15 8.62 -4.99
CA GLY A 202 8.86 9.90 -5.06
C GLY A 202 8.77 10.69 -3.76
N ALA A 203 7.59 10.71 -3.15
CA ALA A 203 7.35 11.34 -1.85
C ALA A 203 8.23 10.72 -0.74
N LEU A 204 8.23 9.39 -0.62
CA LEU A 204 9.04 8.68 0.38
C LEU A 204 10.54 8.88 0.16
N ARG A 205 11.03 8.82 -1.08
CA ARG A 205 12.44 9.09 -1.39
C ARG A 205 12.84 10.54 -1.11
N SER A 206 11.93 11.48 -1.35
CA SER A 206 12.17 12.91 -1.07
C SER A 206 12.20 13.19 0.43
N ALA A 207 11.35 12.51 1.21
CA ALA A 207 11.39 12.58 2.67
C ALA A 207 12.68 11.95 3.23
N GLY A 208 13.05 10.76 2.74
CA GLY A 208 14.30 10.08 3.09
C GLY A 208 14.53 9.99 4.60
N ASP A 209 15.71 10.45 5.06
CA ASP A 209 16.09 10.43 6.47
C ASP A 209 15.24 11.37 7.37
N LEU A 210 14.46 12.27 6.77
CA LEU A 210 13.56 13.17 7.50
C LEU A 210 12.21 12.52 7.83
N LEU A 211 11.94 11.31 7.33
CA LEU A 211 10.69 10.59 7.60
C LEU A 211 10.64 10.12 9.06
N LEU A 212 9.70 10.66 9.84
CA LEU A 212 9.54 10.34 11.25
C LEU A 212 8.30 9.49 11.55
N ASN A 213 7.26 9.61 10.71
CA ASN A 213 6.00 8.89 10.83
C ASN A 213 5.43 8.58 9.45
N VAL A 214 4.68 7.48 9.34
CA VAL A 214 3.95 7.10 8.13
C VAL A 214 2.50 6.79 8.52
N GLN A 215 1.55 7.39 7.81
CA GLN A 215 0.14 7.02 7.87
C GLN A 215 -0.20 6.14 6.66
N VAL A 216 -0.97 5.09 6.90
CA VAL A 216 -1.25 4.04 5.91
C VAL A 216 -2.75 3.91 5.71
N ASP A 217 -3.22 4.31 4.55
CA ASP A 217 -4.55 4.05 4.05
C ASP A 217 -4.52 4.01 2.53
N ASP A 218 -5.67 3.73 1.92
CA ASP A 218 -5.81 3.77 0.47
C ASP A 218 -6.66 4.98 0.07
N MET A 219 -6.44 5.48 -1.14
CA MET A 219 -7.21 6.60 -1.70
C MET A 219 -7.39 6.43 -3.21
N LEU A 220 -8.38 7.13 -3.76
CA LEU A 220 -8.57 7.26 -5.20
C LEU A 220 -7.93 8.57 -5.70
N PRO A 221 -7.44 8.63 -6.95
CA PRO A 221 -6.96 9.88 -7.55
C PRO A 221 -8.03 10.96 -7.48
N GLU A 222 -7.60 12.21 -7.25
CA GLU A 222 -8.47 13.40 -7.16
C GLU A 222 -9.52 13.37 -6.03
N ARG A 223 -9.51 12.37 -5.14
CA ARG A 223 -10.48 12.23 -4.04
C ARG A 223 -9.77 12.05 -2.71
N HIS A 224 -9.85 13.07 -1.86
CA HIS A 224 -9.38 13.00 -0.48
C HIS A 224 -10.38 12.26 0.41
N GLU A 225 -10.34 10.94 0.34
CA GLU A 225 -11.13 10.02 1.14
C GLU A 225 -10.26 8.83 1.55
N HIS A 226 -10.04 8.65 2.85
CA HIS A 226 -9.33 7.49 3.41
C HIS A 226 -10.19 6.23 3.24
N LEU A 227 -9.64 5.21 2.57
CA LEU A 227 -10.28 3.95 2.24
C LEU A 227 -9.52 2.76 2.84
N GLU A 228 -10.21 1.62 2.96
CA GLU A 228 -9.58 0.33 3.31
C GLU A 228 -8.50 -0.04 2.31
N LEU A 229 -7.38 -0.59 2.79
CA LEU A 229 -6.27 -1.04 1.95
C LEU A 229 -6.74 -2.04 0.88
N GLY A 230 -6.40 -1.75 -0.39
CA GLY A 230 -6.79 -2.54 -1.54
C GLY A 230 -8.10 -2.10 -2.21
N THR A 231 -8.73 -1.04 -1.72
CA THR A 231 -9.96 -0.49 -2.30
C THR A 231 -9.78 0.85 -3.02
N GLY A 232 -8.57 1.40 -3.02
CA GLY A 232 -8.17 2.59 -3.75
C GLY A 232 -7.14 2.29 -4.84
N SER A 233 -6.15 3.17 -4.98
CA SER A 233 -5.13 3.15 -6.03
C SER A 233 -3.70 3.23 -5.51
N LEU A 234 -3.49 3.14 -4.19
CA LEU A 234 -2.16 3.09 -3.61
C LEU A 234 -1.44 1.80 -4.01
N ASP A 235 -0.23 1.92 -4.58
CA ASP A 235 0.71 0.79 -4.70
C ASP A 235 1.39 0.54 -3.34
N LEU A 236 0.69 -0.19 -2.47
CA LEU A 236 1.15 -0.49 -1.11
C LEU A 236 2.47 -1.27 -1.11
N ALA A 237 2.66 -2.17 -2.09
CA ALA A 237 3.88 -2.96 -2.22
C ALA A 237 5.08 -2.06 -2.57
N ALA A 238 4.93 -1.14 -3.52
CA ALA A 238 5.98 -0.18 -3.87
C ALA A 238 6.27 0.78 -2.71
N ALA A 239 5.25 1.22 -1.96
CA ALA A 239 5.43 2.06 -0.79
C ALA A 239 6.29 1.36 0.27
N PHE A 240 5.93 0.14 0.68
CA PHE A 240 6.68 -0.62 1.69
C PHE A 240 8.06 -1.06 1.21
N ALA A 241 8.23 -1.38 -0.08
CA ALA A 241 9.55 -1.61 -0.66
C ALA A 241 10.42 -0.35 -0.59
N THR A 242 9.85 0.83 -0.84
CA THR A 242 10.56 2.10 -0.72
C THR A 242 10.92 2.42 0.73
N LEU A 243 10.02 2.17 1.68
CA LEU A 243 10.32 2.31 3.13
C LEU A 243 11.50 1.41 3.54
N ALA A 244 11.56 0.18 3.01
CA ALA A 244 12.70 -0.71 3.23
C ALA A 244 13.99 -0.20 2.56
N GLU A 245 13.89 0.28 1.32
CA GLU A 245 15.00 0.88 0.54
C GLU A 245 15.65 2.05 1.27
N ILE A 246 14.84 2.99 1.77
CA ILE A 246 15.34 4.16 2.53
C ILE A 246 15.71 3.83 3.97
N GLY A 247 15.59 2.56 4.39
CA GLY A 247 15.98 2.12 5.72
C GLY A 247 15.06 2.61 6.84
N TYR A 248 13.80 2.94 6.55
CA TYR A 248 12.86 3.43 7.56
C TYR A 248 12.57 2.37 8.64
N ARG A 249 12.60 2.80 9.91
CA ARG A 249 12.38 1.97 11.11
C ARG A 249 11.40 2.62 12.10
N GLY A 250 10.75 3.70 11.69
CA GLY A 250 9.72 4.38 12.48
C GLY A 250 8.39 3.63 12.44
N ILE A 251 7.33 4.31 12.86
CA ILE A 251 5.97 3.76 12.88
C ILE A 251 5.34 3.93 11.50
N ALA A 252 4.68 2.87 11.01
CA ALA A 252 3.74 2.94 9.89
C ALA A 252 2.36 2.54 10.43
N ALA A 253 1.47 3.51 10.61
CA ALA A 253 0.21 3.34 11.31
C ALA A 253 -1.00 3.50 10.38
N VAL A 254 -1.97 2.60 10.47
CA VAL A 254 -3.19 2.68 9.67
C VAL A 254 -4.05 3.87 10.08
N GLU A 255 -4.56 4.65 9.12
CA GLU A 255 -5.43 5.81 9.38
C GLU A 255 -6.81 5.65 8.73
N LEU A 256 -7.85 5.36 9.52
CA LEU A 256 -9.21 5.14 9.01
C LEU A 256 -10.28 5.86 9.83
N PRO A 257 -10.28 7.21 9.87
CA PRO A 257 -11.09 8.02 10.80
C PRO A 257 -12.60 7.99 10.54
N ARG A 258 -13.08 7.25 9.53
CA ARG A 258 -14.50 7.08 9.19
C ARG A 258 -14.99 5.64 9.36
N HIS A 259 -14.12 4.73 9.82
CA HIS A 259 -14.40 3.30 9.85
C HIS A 259 -14.48 2.71 11.26
N SER A 260 -14.75 3.54 12.27
CA SER A 260 -14.84 3.09 13.67
C SER A 260 -15.88 2.00 13.92
N HIS A 261 -16.94 1.98 13.11
CA HIS A 261 -17.99 0.97 13.17
C HIS A 261 -17.51 -0.46 12.83
N ASP A 262 -16.36 -0.62 12.18
CA ASP A 262 -15.81 -1.92 11.73
C ASP A 262 -14.32 -2.08 12.13
N ALA A 263 -13.90 -1.35 13.16
CA ALA A 263 -12.48 -1.22 13.52
C ALA A 263 -11.76 -2.55 13.81
N PRO A 264 -12.35 -3.54 14.54
CA PRO A 264 -11.65 -4.79 14.82
C PRO A 264 -11.36 -5.64 13.57
N ARG A 265 -12.29 -5.70 12.60
CA ARG A 265 -12.06 -6.43 11.35
C ARG A 265 -10.99 -5.74 10.52
N LEU A 266 -11.08 -4.42 10.39
CA LEU A 266 -10.13 -3.60 9.62
C LEU A 266 -8.72 -3.66 10.20
N ALA A 267 -8.57 -3.66 11.53
CA ALA A 267 -7.28 -3.84 12.17
C ALA A 267 -6.59 -5.15 11.73
N VAL A 268 -7.33 -6.26 11.64
CA VAL A 268 -6.77 -7.54 11.17
C VAL A 268 -6.47 -7.50 9.67
N ALA A 269 -7.41 -7.01 8.86
CA ALA A 269 -7.26 -6.96 7.41
C ALA A 269 -6.11 -6.04 6.96
N SER A 270 -6.01 -4.85 7.54
CA SER A 270 -4.94 -3.90 7.23
C SER A 270 -3.57 -4.39 7.69
N LEU A 271 -3.48 -5.10 8.83
CA LEU A 271 -2.22 -5.71 9.25
C LEU A 271 -1.76 -6.75 8.23
N ALA A 272 -2.66 -7.65 7.82
CA ALA A 272 -2.35 -8.68 6.83
C ALA A 272 -1.86 -8.07 5.50
N ALA A 273 -2.50 -7.00 5.02
CA ALA A 273 -2.09 -6.29 3.81
C ALA A 273 -0.68 -5.66 3.94
N MET A 274 -0.38 -5.03 5.08
CA MET A 274 0.96 -4.46 5.32
C MET A 274 2.04 -5.53 5.51
N GLU A 275 1.72 -6.65 6.17
CA GLU A 275 2.63 -7.80 6.28
C GLU A 275 2.89 -8.46 4.92
N GLU A 276 1.87 -8.58 4.07
CA GLU A 276 2.05 -9.02 2.69
C GLU A 276 2.94 -8.06 1.90
N ALA A 277 2.73 -6.75 2.02
CA ALA A 277 3.58 -5.75 1.37
C ALA A 277 5.03 -5.81 1.86
N LEU A 278 5.27 -6.04 3.16
CA LEU A 278 6.60 -6.25 3.75
C LEU A 278 7.27 -7.56 3.31
N GLY A 279 6.50 -8.66 3.28
CA GLY A 279 6.96 -9.96 2.77
C GLY A 279 7.25 -9.91 1.28
N GLY A 280 6.43 -9.15 0.54
CA GLY A 280 6.65 -8.74 -0.84
C GLY A 280 7.97 -7.99 -0.99
N ALA A 281 8.19 -6.90 -0.22
CA ALA A 281 9.43 -6.13 -0.27
C ALA A 281 10.70 -6.96 0.01
N SER A 282 10.61 -7.96 0.89
CA SER A 282 11.74 -8.86 1.20
C SER A 282 11.98 -9.95 0.13
N SER A 283 10.96 -10.25 -0.69
CA SER A 283 11.01 -11.17 -1.84
C SER A 283 11.20 -10.45 -3.18
N HIS A 284 11.13 -9.12 -3.20
CA HIS A 284 11.17 -8.27 -4.39
C HIS A 284 12.31 -7.24 -4.35
N ALA A 285 13.48 -7.60 -3.80
CA ALA A 285 14.69 -6.95 -4.29
C ALA A 285 14.82 -7.33 -5.78
N GLU A 286 14.35 -6.46 -6.67
CA GLU A 286 14.43 -6.67 -8.13
C GLU A 286 15.87 -7.09 -8.45
N HIS A 287 16.01 -8.26 -9.07
CA HIS A 287 17.33 -8.80 -9.35
C HIS A 287 18.17 -7.76 -10.10
N PRO A 288 19.43 -7.47 -9.73
CA PRO A 288 20.20 -6.36 -10.30
C PRO A 288 20.29 -6.38 -11.82
N TRP A 289 20.36 -7.58 -12.41
CA TRP A 289 20.30 -7.74 -13.85
C TRP A 289 18.96 -7.32 -14.45
N THR A 290 17.85 -7.64 -13.79
CA THR A 290 16.49 -7.27 -14.24
C THR A 290 16.35 -5.75 -14.24
N ALA A 291 16.79 -5.07 -13.18
CA ALA A 291 16.78 -3.61 -13.10
C ALA A 291 17.57 -2.97 -14.26
N ALA A 292 18.78 -3.47 -14.54
CA ALA A 292 19.62 -3.00 -15.63
C ALA A 292 19.01 -3.27 -17.02
N ALA A 293 18.45 -4.46 -17.22
CA ALA A 293 17.78 -4.84 -18.46
C ALA A 293 16.51 -4.02 -18.71
N ARG A 294 15.72 -3.77 -17.67
CA ARG A 294 14.53 -2.90 -17.71
C ARG A 294 14.89 -1.48 -18.12
N ALA A 295 15.89 -0.87 -17.48
CA ALA A 295 16.40 0.45 -17.84
C ALA A 295 16.88 0.50 -19.31
N ALA A 296 17.55 -0.56 -19.78
CA ALA A 296 18.01 -0.65 -21.15
C ALA A 296 16.85 -0.76 -22.16
N VAL A 297 15.76 -1.46 -21.82
CA VAL A 297 14.55 -1.57 -22.66
C VAL A 297 13.77 -0.26 -22.69
N LEU A 298 13.64 0.44 -21.56
CA LEU A 298 13.05 1.78 -21.52
C LEU A 298 13.77 2.75 -22.46
N GLU A 299 15.12 2.74 -22.46
CA GLU A 299 15.91 3.59 -23.35
C GLU A 299 15.76 3.19 -24.83
N ARG A 300 15.73 1.88 -25.12
CA ARG A 300 15.62 1.33 -26.48
C ARG A 300 14.78 0.05 -26.48
N PRO A 301 13.48 0.11 -26.82
CA PRO A 301 12.57 -1.03 -26.68
C PRO A 301 12.99 -2.28 -27.44
N THR A 302 13.66 -2.13 -28.59
CA THR A 302 14.18 -3.25 -29.39
C THR A 302 15.17 -4.13 -28.64
N ARG A 303 15.79 -3.64 -27.54
CA ARG A 303 16.68 -4.45 -26.71
C ARG A 303 15.98 -5.59 -25.97
N ILE A 304 14.65 -5.55 -25.85
CA ILE A 304 13.88 -6.63 -25.24
C ILE A 304 14.14 -7.97 -25.95
N GLU A 305 14.36 -7.97 -27.27
CA GLU A 305 14.64 -9.17 -28.05
C GLU A 305 15.95 -9.87 -27.62
N ARG A 306 16.88 -9.12 -27.02
CA ARG A 306 18.10 -9.67 -26.42
C ARG A 306 17.90 -10.10 -24.98
N PHE A 307 17.23 -9.28 -24.17
CA PHE A 307 17.14 -9.50 -22.72
C PHE A 307 16.07 -10.54 -22.35
N PHE A 308 14.96 -10.60 -23.08
CA PHE A 308 13.84 -11.47 -22.77
C PHE A 308 14.21 -12.97 -22.79
N PRO A 309 15.00 -13.47 -23.77
CA PRO A 309 15.51 -14.85 -23.73
C PRO A 309 16.58 -15.09 -22.64
N ALA A 310 17.31 -14.04 -22.26
CA ALA A 310 18.39 -14.14 -21.28
C ALA A 310 17.89 -14.22 -19.82
N ALA A 311 16.66 -13.79 -19.54
CA ALA A 311 16.09 -13.72 -18.19
C ALA A 311 16.26 -15.00 -17.37
N GLY A 312 16.01 -16.17 -17.95
CA GLY A 312 16.17 -17.45 -17.24
C GLY A 312 17.62 -17.74 -16.79
N ARG A 313 18.62 -17.27 -17.53
CA ARG A 313 20.04 -17.48 -17.12
C ARG A 313 20.51 -16.45 -16.12
N GLU A 314 19.97 -15.24 -16.20
CA GLU A 314 20.53 -14.08 -15.52
C GLU A 314 19.77 -13.71 -14.24
N ALA A 315 18.43 -13.87 -14.23
CA ALA A 315 17.57 -13.57 -13.07
C ALA A 315 17.23 -14.81 -12.22
N GLY A 316 17.49 -16.02 -12.74
CA GLY A 316 17.14 -17.29 -12.07
C GLY A 316 15.80 -17.86 -12.54
N ARG A 317 15.60 -19.17 -12.33
CA ARG A 317 14.37 -19.91 -12.72
C ARG A 317 13.61 -20.46 -11.53
N GLU A 318 14.08 -20.15 -10.33
CA GLU A 318 13.51 -20.59 -9.08
C GLU A 318 12.13 -19.93 -8.87
N PRO A 319 11.18 -20.63 -8.23
CA PRO A 319 9.91 -20.03 -7.82
C PRO A 319 10.13 -18.82 -6.91
N LEU A 320 9.31 -17.78 -7.05
CA LEU A 320 9.41 -16.58 -6.20
C LEU A 320 9.10 -16.89 -4.74
N ARG A 321 8.18 -17.83 -4.48
CA ARG A 321 7.77 -18.26 -3.14
C ARG A 321 7.91 -19.77 -2.99
N PRO A 322 9.13 -20.32 -2.91
CA PRO A 322 9.34 -21.77 -2.99
C PRO A 322 8.74 -22.56 -1.81
N ALA A 323 8.44 -21.91 -0.69
CA ALA A 323 7.78 -22.52 0.47
C ALA A 323 6.25 -22.67 0.28
N GLU A 324 5.62 -21.73 -0.41
CA GLU A 324 4.16 -21.67 -0.64
C GLU A 324 3.77 -22.26 -2.01
N ASP A 325 4.60 -22.00 -3.02
CA ASP A 325 4.42 -22.36 -4.42
C ASP A 325 5.72 -22.94 -4.99
N PRO A 326 6.08 -24.20 -4.62
CA PRO A 326 7.34 -24.83 -5.01
C PRO A 326 7.49 -25.07 -6.53
N HIS A 327 6.42 -24.84 -7.30
CA HIS A 327 6.41 -25.02 -8.75
C HIS A 327 6.24 -23.71 -9.53
N GLY A 328 6.04 -22.58 -8.85
CA GLY A 328 5.84 -21.27 -9.48
C GLY A 328 4.56 -21.23 -10.34
N LEU A 329 3.50 -21.93 -9.93
CA LEU A 329 2.23 -21.97 -10.66
C LEU A 329 1.31 -20.80 -10.29
N VAL A 330 1.38 -20.31 -9.06
CA VAL A 330 0.54 -19.24 -8.52
C VAL A 330 1.27 -17.90 -8.60
N HIS A 331 2.51 -17.87 -8.12
CA HIS A 331 3.30 -16.63 -8.03
C HIS A 331 4.34 -16.49 -9.14
N GLY A 332 4.59 -17.56 -9.92
CA GLY A 332 5.59 -17.55 -10.98
C GLY A 332 7.03 -17.76 -10.49
N THR A 333 7.98 -17.65 -11.41
CA THR A 333 9.43 -17.79 -11.16
C THR A 333 10.16 -16.46 -11.36
N HIS A 334 11.40 -16.35 -10.88
CA HIS A 334 12.21 -15.12 -11.01
C HIS A 334 12.36 -14.64 -12.46
N ASP A 335 12.48 -15.55 -13.43
CA ASP A 335 12.54 -15.21 -14.85
C ASP A 335 11.19 -14.81 -15.45
N ASP A 336 10.06 -15.26 -14.89
CA ASP A 336 8.74 -14.75 -15.27
C ASP A 336 8.60 -13.30 -14.80
N ALA A 337 8.97 -12.99 -13.55
CA ALA A 337 8.95 -11.63 -13.00
C ALA A 337 9.88 -10.70 -13.79
N ALA A 338 11.09 -11.15 -14.14
CA ALA A 338 12.01 -10.37 -14.94
C ALA A 338 11.44 -10.07 -16.34
N ARG A 339 10.85 -11.07 -17.02
CA ARG A 339 10.22 -10.88 -18.33
C ARG A 339 9.01 -9.95 -18.26
N ALA A 340 8.21 -10.04 -17.20
CA ALA A 340 7.09 -9.13 -16.97
C ALA A 340 7.57 -7.68 -16.83
N ALA A 341 8.63 -7.44 -16.06
CA ALA A 341 9.24 -6.11 -15.91
C ALA A 341 9.76 -5.55 -17.26
N LEU A 342 10.32 -6.40 -18.13
CA LEU A 342 10.73 -5.99 -19.47
C LEU A 342 9.55 -5.63 -20.37
N VAL A 343 8.44 -6.37 -20.27
CA VAL A 343 7.20 -6.08 -21.01
C VAL A 343 6.59 -4.75 -20.56
N GLN A 344 6.54 -4.49 -19.25
CA GLN A 344 6.08 -3.20 -18.71
C GLN A 344 6.96 -2.04 -19.20
N ALA A 345 8.28 -2.22 -19.21
CA ALA A 345 9.20 -1.23 -19.77
C ALA A 345 8.97 -0.98 -21.27
N ALA A 346 8.75 -2.04 -22.06
CA ALA A 346 8.43 -1.88 -23.48
C ALA A 346 7.09 -1.15 -23.68
N ALA A 347 6.08 -1.44 -22.86
CA ALA A 347 4.78 -0.79 -22.93
C ALA A 347 4.81 0.70 -22.59
N GLN A 348 5.73 1.14 -21.73
CA GLN A 348 5.92 2.57 -21.44
C GLN A 348 6.53 3.34 -22.63
N ALA A 349 7.26 2.63 -23.51
CA ALA A 349 8.04 3.26 -24.57
C ALA A 349 7.48 3.01 -25.99
N LEU A 350 6.53 2.08 -26.15
CA LEU A 350 5.92 1.72 -27.43
C LEU A 350 4.46 2.14 -27.49
N GLY A 351 3.98 2.42 -28.71
CA GLY A 351 2.54 2.54 -28.98
C GLY A 351 1.85 1.17 -28.93
N ASP A 352 0.52 1.18 -28.80
CA ASP A 352 -0.30 -0.02 -28.62
C ASP A 352 -0.11 -1.07 -29.73
N ASP A 353 -0.12 -0.66 -31.01
CA ASP A 353 0.09 -1.57 -32.14
C ASP A 353 1.48 -2.23 -32.14
N ASP A 354 2.51 -1.46 -31.79
CA ASP A 354 3.89 -1.94 -31.74
C ASP A 354 4.11 -2.90 -30.58
N LEU A 355 3.50 -2.61 -29.42
CA LEU A 355 3.50 -3.48 -28.26
C LEU A 355 2.78 -4.79 -28.58
N ALA A 356 1.59 -4.73 -29.19
CA ALA A 356 0.84 -5.91 -29.60
C ALA A 356 1.66 -6.80 -30.56
N ALA A 357 2.28 -6.18 -31.57
CA ALA A 357 3.14 -6.89 -32.51
C ALA A 357 4.38 -7.50 -31.83
N LEU A 358 4.97 -6.80 -30.85
CA LEU A 358 6.10 -7.31 -30.07
C LEU A 358 5.71 -8.54 -29.24
N LEU A 359 4.60 -8.47 -28.49
CA LEU A 359 4.14 -9.58 -27.65
C LEU A 359 3.83 -10.83 -28.48
N LEU A 360 3.19 -10.67 -29.64
CA LEU A 360 2.95 -11.76 -30.59
C LEU A 360 4.26 -12.37 -31.08
N ARG A 361 5.28 -11.55 -31.40
CA ARG A 361 6.60 -12.06 -31.84
C ARG A 361 7.31 -12.82 -30.73
N LEU A 362 7.37 -12.25 -29.52
CA LEU A 362 8.03 -12.88 -28.37
C LEU A 362 7.36 -14.21 -28.00
N TYR A 363 6.02 -14.26 -28.03
CA TYR A 363 5.29 -15.47 -27.69
C TYR A 363 5.42 -16.55 -28.78
N ARG A 364 5.24 -16.20 -30.06
CA ARG A 364 5.29 -17.19 -31.16
C ARG A 364 6.71 -17.70 -31.42
N GLY A 365 7.72 -16.85 -31.21
CA GLY A 365 9.13 -17.21 -31.37
C GLY A 365 9.76 -17.86 -30.15
N GLY A 366 9.08 -17.82 -29.00
CA GLY A 366 9.66 -18.20 -27.72
C GLY A 366 9.40 -19.64 -27.28
N ASP A 367 10.25 -20.14 -26.40
CA ASP A 367 10.06 -21.41 -25.70
C ASP A 367 8.94 -21.34 -24.63
N GLY A 368 8.69 -22.45 -23.92
CA GLY A 368 7.64 -22.50 -22.91
C GLY A 368 7.82 -21.48 -21.77
N ALA A 369 9.05 -21.20 -21.35
CA ALA A 369 9.33 -20.22 -20.29
C ALA A 369 9.18 -18.78 -20.82
N GLU A 370 9.58 -18.53 -22.06
CA GLU A 370 9.41 -17.23 -22.70
C GLU A 370 7.93 -16.92 -22.96
N ARG A 371 7.15 -17.89 -23.45
CA ARG A 371 5.69 -17.77 -23.59
C ARG A 371 5.01 -17.47 -22.27
N ARG A 372 5.41 -18.16 -21.19
CA ARG A 372 4.92 -17.90 -19.84
C ARG A 372 5.29 -16.49 -19.38
N GLY A 373 6.50 -16.03 -19.67
CA GLY A 373 6.92 -14.66 -19.41
C GLY A 373 6.11 -13.60 -20.14
N VAL A 374 5.63 -13.87 -21.36
CA VAL A 374 4.73 -12.96 -22.09
C VAL A 374 3.38 -12.89 -21.39
N LEU A 375 2.83 -14.02 -20.94
CA LEU A 375 1.58 -14.05 -20.18
C LEU A 375 1.72 -13.32 -18.83
N ALA A 376 2.84 -13.52 -18.13
CA ALA A 376 3.18 -12.78 -16.92
C ALA A 376 3.26 -11.26 -17.18
N GLY A 377 3.86 -10.85 -18.30
CA GLY A 377 3.86 -9.47 -18.76
C GLY A 377 2.46 -8.91 -19.00
N LEU A 378 1.60 -9.63 -19.73
CA LEU A 378 0.20 -9.24 -19.95
C LEU A 378 -0.56 -9.04 -18.62
N ASN A 379 -0.33 -9.93 -17.65
CA ASN A 379 -0.93 -9.82 -16.32
C ASN A 379 -0.43 -8.60 -15.52
N ALA A 380 0.70 -8.01 -15.91
CA ALA A 380 1.30 -6.84 -15.26
C ALA A 380 0.96 -5.50 -15.96
N LEU A 381 0.29 -5.52 -17.12
CA LEU A 381 0.11 -4.34 -17.98
C LEU A 381 -1.06 -3.41 -17.61
N GLY A 382 -1.74 -3.59 -16.47
CA GLY A 382 -2.96 -2.82 -16.20
C GLY A 382 -3.94 -3.00 -17.38
N ASP A 383 -4.68 -1.96 -17.77
CA ASP A 383 -5.63 -1.97 -18.91
C ASP A 383 -4.94 -1.56 -20.22
N PRO A 384 -4.55 -2.53 -21.08
CA PRO A 384 -3.79 -2.21 -22.29
C PRO A 384 -4.71 -1.70 -23.41
N GLY A 385 -4.13 -1.06 -24.42
CA GLY A 385 -4.90 -0.57 -25.56
C GLY A 385 -5.59 -1.69 -26.39
N PRO A 386 -6.47 -1.32 -27.34
CA PRO A 386 -7.27 -2.27 -28.09
C PRO A 386 -6.48 -3.33 -28.87
N ALA A 387 -5.37 -2.95 -29.51
CA ALA A 387 -4.54 -3.87 -30.28
C ALA A 387 -3.82 -4.86 -29.37
N THR A 388 -3.26 -4.37 -28.24
CA THR A 388 -2.62 -5.24 -27.25
C THR A 388 -3.63 -6.15 -26.56
N THR A 389 -4.84 -5.68 -26.29
CA THR A 389 -5.94 -6.50 -25.77
C THR A 389 -6.29 -7.63 -26.74
N LEU A 390 -6.42 -7.34 -28.04
CA LEU A 390 -6.74 -8.37 -29.04
C LEU A 390 -5.61 -9.42 -29.14
N ALA A 391 -4.34 -8.98 -29.14
CA ALA A 391 -3.20 -9.87 -29.09
C ALA A 391 -3.21 -10.72 -27.81
N GLY A 392 -3.43 -10.10 -26.64
CA GLY A 392 -3.48 -10.80 -25.36
C GLY A 392 -4.58 -11.86 -25.30
N LEU A 393 -5.75 -11.61 -25.91
CA LEU A 393 -6.82 -12.61 -26.05
C LEU A 393 -6.38 -13.79 -26.92
N GLU A 394 -5.70 -13.54 -28.04
CA GLU A 394 -5.14 -14.59 -28.89
C GLU A 394 -4.13 -15.46 -28.13
N LEU A 395 -3.18 -14.81 -27.44
CA LEU A 395 -2.11 -15.48 -26.69
C LEU A 395 -2.67 -16.30 -25.51
N THR A 396 -3.63 -15.73 -24.78
CA THR A 396 -4.30 -16.41 -23.67
C THR A 396 -5.09 -17.62 -24.17
N ALA A 397 -5.84 -17.49 -25.26
CA ALA A 397 -6.59 -18.60 -25.84
C ALA A 397 -5.67 -19.72 -26.34
N ASP A 398 -4.51 -19.39 -26.92
CA ASP A 398 -3.51 -20.37 -27.32
C ASP A 398 -2.89 -21.10 -26.13
N ALA A 399 -2.49 -20.37 -25.08
CA ALA A 399 -1.98 -20.96 -23.84
C ALA A 399 -3.00 -21.90 -23.20
N LEU A 400 -4.27 -21.51 -23.16
CA LEU A 400 -5.38 -22.33 -22.69
C LEU A 400 -5.70 -23.53 -23.59
N ARG A 401 -5.11 -23.67 -24.78
CA ARG A 401 -5.17 -24.90 -25.59
C ARG A 401 -4.01 -25.85 -25.32
N ALA A 402 -2.89 -25.36 -24.78
CA ALA A 402 -1.73 -26.18 -24.43
C ALA A 402 -2.00 -27.10 -23.22
N ASN A 403 -1.24 -28.19 -23.10
CA ASN A 403 -1.28 -29.08 -21.92
C ASN A 403 -0.16 -28.78 -20.90
N ASP A 404 0.59 -27.71 -21.12
CA ASP A 404 1.59 -27.23 -20.17
C ASP A 404 0.89 -26.53 -19.00
N THR A 405 1.00 -27.12 -17.81
CA THR A 405 0.36 -26.62 -16.59
C THR A 405 0.82 -25.21 -16.21
N ARG A 406 2.07 -24.86 -16.51
CA ARG A 406 2.66 -23.54 -16.17
C ARG A 406 2.11 -22.46 -17.10
N LEU A 407 1.95 -22.78 -18.40
CA LEU A 407 1.33 -21.86 -19.35
C LEU A 407 -0.16 -21.66 -19.05
N VAL A 408 -0.88 -22.74 -18.75
CA VAL A 408 -2.30 -22.68 -18.42
C VAL A 408 -2.54 -21.86 -17.13
N ALA A 409 -1.69 -22.03 -16.12
CA ALA A 409 -1.74 -21.23 -14.90
C ALA A 409 -1.52 -19.74 -15.19
N ALA A 410 -0.44 -19.39 -15.88
CA ALA A 410 -0.12 -18.01 -16.22
C ALA A 410 -1.19 -17.33 -17.10
N ALA A 411 -1.88 -18.09 -17.95
CA ALA A 411 -2.96 -17.57 -18.79
C ALA A 411 -4.18 -17.12 -17.98
N MET A 412 -4.42 -17.67 -16.78
CA MET A 412 -5.59 -17.34 -15.95
C MET A 412 -5.35 -16.23 -14.93
N GLY A 413 -4.32 -15.40 -15.15
CA GLY A 413 -4.01 -14.24 -14.32
C GLY A 413 -4.89 -13.02 -14.56
N SER A 414 -4.41 -11.84 -14.13
CA SER A 414 -5.19 -10.59 -14.12
C SER A 414 -5.74 -10.18 -15.51
N PHE A 415 -5.03 -10.52 -16.59
CA PHE A 415 -5.48 -10.23 -17.95
C PHE A 415 -6.75 -11.03 -18.29
N ALA A 416 -6.74 -12.34 -18.01
CA ALA A 416 -7.91 -13.19 -18.23
C ALA A 416 -9.10 -12.78 -17.36
N ARG A 417 -8.86 -12.39 -16.10
CA ARG A 417 -9.91 -11.85 -15.22
C ARG A 417 -10.66 -10.70 -15.89
N ARG A 418 -9.96 -9.81 -16.58
CA ARG A 418 -10.52 -8.56 -17.12
C ARG A 418 -11.07 -8.68 -18.53
N HIS A 419 -10.43 -9.49 -19.39
CA HIS A 419 -10.73 -9.47 -20.82
C HIS A 419 -11.38 -10.75 -21.37
N LEU A 420 -11.25 -11.92 -20.72
CA LEU A 420 -11.95 -13.11 -21.18
C LEU A 420 -13.45 -13.00 -20.91
N ASP A 421 -14.25 -13.34 -21.92
CA ASP A 421 -15.69 -13.52 -21.73
C ASP A 421 -16.00 -14.63 -20.71
N ALA A 422 -17.24 -14.65 -20.22
CA ALA A 422 -17.64 -15.58 -19.16
C ALA A 422 -17.49 -17.05 -19.60
N HIS A 423 -17.73 -17.37 -20.87
CA HIS A 423 -17.61 -18.75 -21.36
C HIS A 423 -16.14 -19.20 -21.39
N ALA A 424 -15.26 -18.43 -22.02
CA ALA A 424 -13.84 -18.72 -22.11
C ALA A 424 -13.18 -18.77 -20.72
N TRP A 425 -13.54 -17.86 -19.82
CA TRP A 425 -13.00 -17.84 -18.46
C TRP A 425 -13.41 -19.09 -17.67
N ARG A 426 -14.70 -19.49 -17.67
CA ARG A 426 -15.17 -20.72 -16.99
C ARG A 426 -14.48 -21.97 -17.52
N HIS A 427 -14.34 -22.08 -18.83
CA HIS A 427 -13.62 -23.19 -19.46
C HIS A 427 -12.14 -23.20 -19.11
N GLY A 428 -11.51 -22.03 -18.97
CA GLY A 428 -10.17 -21.87 -18.43
C GLY A 428 -10.06 -22.41 -17.00
N VAL A 429 -10.95 -21.99 -16.09
CA VAL A 429 -11.01 -22.49 -14.71
C VAL A 429 -11.14 -24.01 -14.66
N LEU A 430 -12.09 -24.58 -15.40
CA LEU A 430 -12.26 -26.04 -15.45
C LEU A 430 -11.02 -26.74 -16.00
N LYS A 431 -10.33 -26.13 -16.98
CA LYS A 431 -9.08 -26.70 -17.48
C LYS A 431 -8.01 -26.80 -16.39
N LEU A 432 -7.88 -25.80 -15.51
CA LEU A 432 -6.97 -25.88 -14.37
C LEU A 432 -7.35 -27.04 -13.45
N VAL A 433 -8.65 -27.18 -13.14
CA VAL A 433 -9.18 -28.30 -12.35
C VAL A 433 -8.84 -29.66 -13.01
N PHE A 434 -9.02 -29.77 -14.33
CA PHE A 434 -8.70 -30.99 -15.08
C PHE A 434 -7.21 -31.34 -15.05
N LEU A 435 -6.35 -30.33 -15.13
CA LEU A 435 -4.89 -30.47 -15.13
C LEU A 435 -4.28 -30.57 -13.72
N GLY A 436 -5.07 -30.39 -12.66
CA GLY A 436 -4.58 -30.36 -11.28
C GLY A 436 -3.72 -29.14 -10.98
N VAL A 437 -3.97 -28.03 -11.65
CA VAL A 437 -3.33 -26.74 -11.35
C VAL A 437 -4.12 -26.06 -10.23
N PRO A 438 -3.45 -25.52 -9.18
CA PRO A 438 -4.14 -24.83 -8.09
C PRO A 438 -5.03 -23.70 -8.60
N LEU A 439 -6.27 -23.65 -8.13
CA LEU A 439 -7.24 -22.59 -8.41
C LEU A 439 -6.82 -21.24 -7.83
N ALA A 440 -5.89 -21.22 -6.87
CA ALA A 440 -5.22 -20.00 -6.42
C ALA A 440 -4.50 -19.24 -7.55
N ALA A 441 -4.16 -19.91 -8.67
CA ALA A 441 -3.59 -19.26 -9.85
C ALA A 441 -4.64 -18.47 -10.67
N VAL A 442 -5.94 -18.62 -10.39
CA VAL A 442 -7.01 -17.92 -11.11
C VAL A 442 -7.27 -16.56 -10.48
N ALA A 443 -6.95 -15.49 -11.22
CA ALA A 443 -7.28 -14.14 -10.77
C ALA A 443 -8.81 -13.89 -10.80
N GLY A 444 -9.34 -13.34 -9.71
CA GLY A 444 -10.76 -12.99 -9.59
C GLY A 444 -11.70 -14.19 -9.50
N LEU A 445 -11.21 -15.34 -8.99
CA LEU A 445 -12.00 -16.56 -8.87
C LEU A 445 -13.30 -16.32 -8.11
N GLU A 446 -13.26 -15.72 -6.93
CA GLU A 446 -14.45 -15.46 -6.10
C GLU A 446 -15.43 -14.50 -6.79
N GLU A 447 -14.90 -13.38 -7.30
CA GLU A 447 -15.66 -12.33 -7.97
C GLU A 447 -16.41 -12.85 -9.21
N ARG A 448 -15.75 -13.66 -10.04
CA ARG A 448 -16.29 -14.15 -11.32
C ARG A 448 -17.02 -15.49 -11.20
N SER A 449 -17.07 -16.10 -10.01
CA SER A 449 -17.71 -17.40 -9.79
C SER A 449 -19.24 -17.32 -9.76
N ASP A 450 -19.85 -17.70 -10.87
CA ASP A 450 -21.30 -17.74 -11.04
C ASP A 450 -21.91 -19.15 -10.86
N ALA A 451 -23.24 -19.23 -10.95
CA ALA A 451 -23.98 -20.47 -10.82
C ALA A 451 -23.64 -21.51 -11.90
N GLU A 452 -23.26 -21.07 -13.11
CA GLU A 452 -22.91 -21.97 -14.20
C GLU A 452 -21.58 -22.65 -13.92
N LEU A 453 -20.56 -21.90 -13.50
CA LEU A 453 -19.26 -22.46 -13.11
C LEU A 453 -19.40 -23.48 -11.98
N ARG A 454 -20.16 -23.15 -10.93
CA ARG A 454 -20.40 -24.06 -9.79
C ARG A 454 -21.12 -25.34 -10.25
N ALA A 455 -22.10 -25.22 -11.14
CA ALA A 455 -22.78 -26.38 -11.71
C ALA A 455 -21.83 -27.25 -12.57
N MET A 456 -20.91 -26.63 -13.33
CA MET A 456 -19.90 -27.37 -14.09
C MET A 456 -18.91 -28.09 -13.16
N ALA A 457 -18.43 -27.41 -12.11
CA ALA A 457 -17.55 -27.99 -11.09
C ALA A 457 -18.23 -29.15 -10.35
N GLY A 458 -19.52 -29.02 -10.02
CA GLY A 458 -20.33 -30.08 -9.42
C GLY A 458 -20.42 -31.33 -10.31
N ARG A 459 -20.72 -31.16 -11.60
CA ARG A 459 -20.73 -32.29 -12.56
C ARG A 459 -19.38 -32.99 -12.65
N PHE A 460 -18.30 -32.23 -12.69
CA PHE A 460 -16.94 -32.80 -12.68
C PHE A 460 -16.66 -33.58 -11.38
N ALA A 461 -17.07 -33.03 -10.23
CA ALA A 461 -16.89 -33.70 -8.95
C ALA A 461 -17.65 -35.02 -8.88
N ASP A 462 -18.89 -35.05 -9.37
CA ASP A 462 -19.73 -36.26 -9.39
C ASP A 462 -19.14 -37.33 -10.34
N GLU A 463 -18.64 -36.93 -11.51
CA GLU A 463 -17.96 -37.83 -12.44
C GLU A 463 -16.70 -38.46 -11.81
N ARG A 464 -15.88 -37.64 -11.14
CA ARG A 464 -14.67 -38.11 -10.43
C ARG A 464 -15.02 -39.09 -9.31
N ARG A 465 -16.03 -38.78 -8.49
CA ARG A 465 -16.51 -39.66 -7.41
C ARG A 465 -17.03 -40.99 -7.97
N ALA A 466 -17.83 -40.96 -9.02
CA ALA A 466 -18.34 -42.17 -9.68
C ALA A 466 -17.22 -43.04 -10.26
N ALA A 467 -16.13 -42.42 -10.72
CA ALA A 467 -14.93 -43.12 -11.20
C ALA A 467 -13.94 -43.54 -10.08
N GLY A 468 -14.26 -43.31 -8.80
CA GLY A 468 -13.38 -43.62 -7.67
C GLY A 468 -12.08 -42.81 -7.64
N ARG A 469 -12.08 -41.61 -8.26
CA ARG A 469 -10.90 -40.74 -8.35
C ARG A 469 -10.99 -39.63 -7.29
N PRO A 470 -9.84 -39.19 -6.71
CA PRO A 470 -9.83 -38.09 -5.75
C PRO A 470 -10.24 -36.77 -6.41
N LEU A 471 -10.79 -35.85 -5.61
CA LEU A 471 -11.07 -34.46 -6.01
C LEU A 471 -9.86 -33.59 -5.65
N PRO A 472 -9.53 -32.56 -6.45
CA PRO A 472 -8.61 -31.51 -6.02
C PRO A 472 -9.11 -30.83 -4.73
N ASP A 473 -8.22 -30.60 -3.78
CA ASP A 473 -8.57 -30.06 -2.44
C ASP A 473 -9.19 -28.66 -2.51
N ASP A 474 -8.76 -27.86 -3.49
CA ASP A 474 -9.23 -26.50 -3.72
C ASP A 474 -10.52 -26.42 -4.55
N LEU A 475 -11.01 -27.53 -5.12
CA LEU A 475 -12.29 -27.57 -5.82
C LEU A 475 -13.47 -27.21 -4.89
N ALA A 476 -13.29 -27.42 -3.58
CA ALA A 476 -14.28 -27.06 -2.56
C ALA A 476 -14.69 -25.58 -2.62
N VAL A 477 -13.80 -24.68 -3.04
CA VAL A 477 -14.08 -23.25 -3.21
C VAL A 477 -15.20 -22.99 -4.24
N LEU A 478 -15.39 -23.90 -5.20
CA LEU A 478 -16.41 -23.80 -6.24
C LEU A 478 -17.67 -24.62 -5.97
N LEU A 479 -17.69 -25.41 -4.89
CA LEU A 479 -18.82 -26.25 -4.55
C LEU A 479 -19.70 -25.56 -3.50
N PRO A 480 -21.03 -25.69 -3.56
CA PRO A 480 -21.89 -25.22 -2.49
C PRO A 480 -21.52 -25.94 -1.18
N SER A 481 -21.48 -25.15 -0.10
CA SER A 481 -21.25 -25.62 1.27
C SER A 481 -22.33 -26.59 1.74
#